data_AF-A0A015J7A4-F1
#
_entry.id   AF-A0A015J7A4-F1
#
_cell.length_a   1.000
_cell.length_b   1.000
_cell.length_c   1.000
_cell.angle_alpha   90.00
_cell.angle_beta   90.00
_cell.angle_gamma   90.00
#
_symmetry.space_group_name_H-M   'P 1'
#
loop_
_entity.id
_entity.type
_entity.pdbx_description
1 polymer ?
#
loop_
_entity_poly.entity_id
_entity_poly.type
_entity_poly.pdbx_seq_one_letter_code
_entity_poly.pdbx_strand_id
1 'polypeptide(L)'
;MSSNFRNLLTNWYITEDKVSNEQELEGNEEAISSPVDFITNIILKRSLSRQNRENIMKNLPNFKSELLLSFMDIGQKSALIYSQMSWYELATYTMEESDGVFSKVHLHIGDVVTIHEEDSDECYAIIKGIFKYKGNDDKYYAFITIDWFDNINRIHNVLKCPLFRIQTSQDIR
;
A
#
# COMPACT_ATOMS: atom_id res chain seq x y z
N MET A 1 -34.72 -23.73 9.80
CA MET A 1 -33.87 -22.56 10.07
C MET A 1 -32.46 -22.88 9.58
N SER A 2 -32.12 -22.51 8.34
CA SER A 2 -30.75 -22.68 7.83
C SER A 2 -29.94 -21.46 8.24
N SER A 3 -28.85 -21.66 8.96
CA SER A 3 -28.01 -20.59 9.47
C SER A 3 -27.33 -19.83 8.31
N ASN A 4 -27.69 -18.56 8.14
CA ASN A 4 -27.05 -17.60 7.22
C ASN A 4 -25.59 -17.26 7.60
N PHE A 5 -25.01 -17.93 8.59
CA PHE A 5 -23.63 -17.72 9.03
C PHE A 5 -22.58 -18.35 8.09
N ARG A 6 -22.98 -19.23 7.15
CA ARG A 6 -22.04 -19.87 6.22
C ARG A 6 -21.33 -18.88 5.29
N ASN A 7 -21.91 -17.71 5.05
CA ASN A 7 -21.33 -16.67 4.18
C ASN A 7 -20.60 -15.56 4.94
N LEU A 8 -20.73 -15.49 6.27
CA LEU A 8 -20.13 -14.41 7.08
C LEU A 8 -18.64 -14.64 7.38
N LEU A 9 -18.15 -15.88 7.25
CA LEU A 9 -16.79 -16.27 7.63
C LEU A 9 -15.91 -16.72 6.44
N THR A 10 -16.44 -16.74 5.21
CA THR A 10 -15.63 -17.13 4.04
C THR A 10 -14.60 -16.08 3.62
N ASN A 11 -14.76 -14.83 4.07
CA ASN A 11 -13.88 -13.71 3.72
C ASN A 11 -13.11 -13.14 4.93
N TRP A 12 -13.29 -13.70 6.12
CA TRP A 12 -12.50 -13.36 7.30
C TRP A 12 -11.57 -14.52 7.59
N TYR A 13 -10.36 -14.44 7.05
CA TYR A 13 -9.26 -15.21 7.59
C TYR A 13 -8.23 -14.23 8.15
N ILE A 14 -7.92 -14.38 9.43
CA ILE A 14 -6.56 -14.14 9.90
C ILE A 14 -5.77 -15.28 9.27
N THR A 15 -5.15 -15.03 8.13
CA THR A 15 -4.11 -15.95 7.66
C THR A 15 -2.95 -15.79 8.62
N GLU A 16 -2.62 -16.86 9.36
CA GLU A 16 -1.24 -17.04 9.78
C GLU A 16 -0.35 -16.73 8.58
N ASP A 17 0.73 -16.00 8.86
CA ASP A 17 1.68 -15.50 7.88
C ASP A 17 2.24 -16.67 7.07
N LYS A 18 1.53 -17.04 6.00
CA LYS A 18 1.98 -18.02 5.00
C LYS A 18 2.90 -17.30 4.03
N VAL A 19 3.78 -16.44 4.54
CA VAL A 19 5.13 -16.36 4.01
C VAL A 19 5.72 -17.74 4.30
N SER A 20 5.42 -18.68 3.39
CA SER A 20 6.29 -19.81 3.14
C SER A 20 7.71 -19.29 3.21
N ASN A 21 8.59 -20.05 3.83
CA ASN A 21 10.05 -19.90 3.76
C ASN A 21 10.49 -19.99 2.28
N GLU A 22 10.02 -19.07 1.44
CA GLU A 22 10.60 -18.72 0.17
C GLU A 22 11.93 -18.12 0.57
N GLN A 23 12.94 -18.98 0.51
CA GLN A 23 14.34 -18.59 0.43
C GLN A 23 14.39 -17.23 -0.26
N GLU A 24 14.91 -16.24 0.46
CA GLU A 24 15.24 -14.94 -0.11
C GLU A 24 16.03 -15.25 -1.38
N LEU A 25 15.37 -15.09 -2.52
CA LEU A 25 16.00 -15.30 -3.81
C LEU A 25 17.07 -14.21 -3.87
N GLU A 26 18.31 -14.58 -3.59
CA GLU A 26 19.51 -13.83 -3.91
C GLU A 26 19.64 -13.77 -5.45
N GLY A 27 18.65 -13.19 -6.11
CA GLY A 27 18.81 -12.59 -7.42
C GLY A 27 19.38 -11.18 -7.23
N ASN A 28 20.04 -10.66 -8.26
CA ASN A 28 20.37 -9.23 -8.37
C ASN A 28 19.08 -8.40 -8.43
N GLU A 29 18.33 -8.32 -7.33
CA GLU A 29 17.20 -7.43 -7.19
C GLU A 29 17.77 -6.00 -7.03
N GLU A 30 17.34 -5.11 -7.93
CA GLU A 30 17.73 -3.70 -7.87
C GLU A 30 17.32 -3.12 -6.51
N ALA A 31 18.28 -2.59 -5.77
CA ALA A 31 18.03 -2.06 -4.43
C ALA A 31 17.01 -0.92 -4.47
N ILE A 32 15.99 -1.02 -3.61
CA ILE A 32 14.95 -0.01 -3.46
C ILE A 32 15.35 0.92 -2.32
N SER A 33 15.37 2.21 -2.61
CA SER A 33 15.70 3.27 -1.68
C SER A 33 14.46 3.74 -0.93
N SER A 34 14.63 3.99 0.36
CA SER A 34 13.66 4.69 1.19
C SER A 34 14.03 6.19 1.25
N PRO A 35 13.04 7.10 1.24
CA PRO A 35 13.29 8.51 1.52
C PRO A 35 13.57 8.80 3.00
N VAL A 36 13.29 7.83 3.88
CA VAL A 36 13.47 7.92 5.34
C VAL A 36 14.39 6.81 5.84
N ASP A 37 15.09 7.09 6.91
CA ASP A 37 16.14 6.26 7.52
C ASP A 37 15.57 5.05 8.27
N PHE A 38 14.39 5.21 8.89
CA PHE A 38 13.75 4.18 9.70
C PHE A 38 13.05 3.07 8.87
N ILE A 39 13.00 3.19 7.54
CA ILE A 39 12.50 2.15 6.64
C ILE A 39 13.65 1.61 5.80
N THR A 40 13.89 0.30 5.89
CA THR A 40 14.97 -0.40 5.19
C THR A 40 14.50 -1.74 4.62
N ASN A 41 15.37 -2.42 3.86
CA ASN A 41 15.12 -3.76 3.31
C ASN A 41 13.79 -3.88 2.55
N ILE A 42 13.47 -2.88 1.72
CA ILE A 42 12.26 -2.90 0.90
C ILE A 42 12.43 -3.94 -0.22
N ILE A 43 11.53 -4.93 -0.26
CA ILE A 43 11.48 -5.99 -1.26
C ILE A 43 10.10 -6.00 -1.89
N LEU A 44 10.03 -6.10 -3.22
CA LEU A 44 8.78 -6.18 -3.98
C LEU A 44 8.66 -7.56 -4.63
N LYS A 45 7.55 -8.25 -4.38
CA LYS A 45 7.35 -9.64 -4.82
C LYS A 45 6.12 -9.77 -5.69
N ARG A 46 6.13 -10.83 -6.51
CA ARG A 46 5.04 -11.24 -7.42
C ARG A 46 4.64 -10.11 -8.39
N SER A 47 5.38 -10.00 -9.48
CA SER A 47 5.08 -9.01 -10.52
C SER A 47 3.67 -9.18 -11.08
N LEU A 48 2.93 -8.09 -11.19
CA LEU A 48 1.58 -8.08 -11.70
C LEU A 48 1.54 -8.28 -13.22
N SER A 49 0.51 -9.02 -13.67
CA SER A 49 0.22 -9.17 -15.08
C SER A 49 -0.17 -7.82 -15.70
N ARG A 50 0.04 -7.69 -17.02
CA ARG A 50 -0.38 -6.50 -17.78
C ARG A 50 -1.87 -6.18 -17.59
N GLN A 51 -2.73 -7.19 -17.57
CA GLN A 51 -4.17 -7.02 -17.40
C GLN A 51 -4.51 -6.45 -16.02
N ASN A 52 -3.91 -6.99 -14.95
CA ASN A 52 -4.13 -6.48 -13.59
C ASN A 52 -3.64 -5.04 -13.45
N ARG A 53 -2.46 -4.73 -14.01
CA ARG A 53 -1.94 -3.36 -14.09
C ARG A 53 -2.91 -2.42 -14.80
N GLU A 54 -3.40 -2.80 -15.98
CA GLU A 54 -4.34 -1.97 -16.74
C GLU A 54 -5.65 -1.73 -15.96
N ASN A 55 -6.11 -2.70 -15.18
CA ASN A 55 -7.28 -2.54 -14.32
C ASN A 55 -7.04 -1.57 -13.15
N ILE A 56 -5.88 -1.62 -12.51
CA ILE A 56 -5.50 -0.66 -11.46
C ILE A 56 -5.41 0.76 -12.07
N MET A 57 -4.69 0.90 -13.18
CA MET A 57 -4.48 2.19 -13.85
C MET A 57 -5.78 2.86 -14.32
N LYS A 58 -6.81 2.09 -14.69
CA LYS A 58 -8.14 2.63 -15.06
C LYS A 58 -8.82 3.37 -13.90
N ASN A 59 -8.52 2.99 -12.65
CA ASN A 59 -9.13 3.57 -11.46
C ASN A 59 -8.25 4.63 -10.79
N LEU A 60 -7.14 5.05 -11.43
CA LEU A 60 -6.22 6.07 -10.92
C LEU A 60 -6.25 7.30 -11.84
N PRO A 61 -7.30 8.14 -11.76
CA PRO A 61 -7.29 9.42 -12.48
C PRO A 61 -6.13 10.28 -11.98
N ASN A 62 -5.59 11.13 -12.85
CA ASN A 62 -4.49 12.05 -12.51
C ASN A 62 -3.19 11.39 -12.02
N PHE A 63 -3.02 10.07 -12.19
CA PHE A 63 -1.87 9.30 -11.71
C PHE A 63 -0.50 9.97 -11.95
N LYS A 64 -0.27 10.53 -13.13
CA LYS A 64 1.01 11.19 -13.46
C LYS A 64 1.26 12.45 -12.62
N SER A 65 0.22 13.23 -12.35
CA SER A 65 0.32 14.44 -11.53
C SER A 65 0.55 14.08 -10.07
N GLU A 66 -0.18 13.09 -9.54
CA GLU A 66 0.02 12.58 -8.17
C GLU A 66 1.42 12.01 -7.99
N LEU A 67 1.89 11.18 -8.93
CA LEU A 67 3.25 10.64 -8.89
C LEU A 67 4.31 11.75 -8.91
N LEU A 68 4.09 12.83 -9.68
CA LEU A 68 5.00 13.97 -9.67
C LEU A 68 5.06 14.63 -8.29
N LEU A 69 3.90 14.85 -7.66
CA LEU A 69 3.80 15.44 -6.33
C LEU A 69 4.51 14.56 -5.29
N SER A 70 4.25 13.25 -5.29
CA SER A 70 4.94 12.31 -4.39
C SER A 70 6.46 12.34 -4.54
N PHE A 71 6.96 12.53 -5.76
CA PHE A 71 8.40 12.73 -5.98
C PHE A 71 8.91 14.08 -5.43
N MET A 72 8.13 15.15 -5.57
CA MET A 72 8.47 16.45 -4.98
C MET A 72 8.55 16.36 -3.45
N ASP A 73 7.64 15.63 -2.82
CA ASP A 73 7.58 15.44 -1.36
C ASP A 73 8.84 14.74 -0.82
N ILE A 74 9.40 13.80 -1.58
CA ILE A 74 10.68 13.15 -1.25
C ILE A 74 11.92 13.90 -1.77
N GLY A 75 11.76 15.15 -2.20
CA GLY A 75 12.85 16.04 -2.63
C GLY A 75 13.34 15.88 -4.07
N GLN A 76 12.66 15.08 -4.90
CA GLN A 76 13.04 14.77 -6.29
C GLN A 76 12.31 15.68 -7.30
N LYS A 77 12.91 16.83 -7.64
CA LYS A 77 12.27 17.94 -8.37
C LYS A 77 11.99 17.73 -9.87
N SER A 78 12.36 16.60 -10.48
CA SER A 78 12.20 16.39 -11.94
C SER A 78 11.96 14.93 -12.38
N ALA A 79 11.47 14.08 -11.47
CA ALA A 79 11.56 12.61 -11.54
C ALA A 79 10.85 11.88 -12.70
N LEU A 80 10.07 12.55 -13.56
CA LEU A 80 9.22 11.87 -14.54
C LEU A 80 9.89 11.54 -15.89
N ILE A 81 11.21 11.46 -15.97
CA ILE A 81 11.93 11.20 -17.24
C ILE A 81 11.87 9.70 -17.61
N TYR A 82 11.78 8.80 -16.63
CA TYR A 82 11.91 7.35 -16.85
C TYR A 82 10.57 6.62 -16.97
N SER A 83 10.32 5.94 -18.08
CA SER A 83 9.06 5.24 -18.37
C SER A 83 8.93 3.84 -17.74
N GLN A 84 9.98 3.34 -17.10
CA GLN A 84 10.01 1.98 -16.57
C GLN A 84 9.36 1.91 -15.20
N MET A 85 8.11 1.41 -15.20
CA MET A 85 7.30 1.18 -14.03
C MET A 85 6.86 -0.28 -13.99
N SER A 86 7.17 -0.93 -12.87
CA SER A 86 6.81 -2.33 -12.63
C SER A 86 5.90 -2.41 -11.41
N TRP A 87 4.85 -3.23 -11.52
CA TRP A 87 3.79 -3.37 -10.52
C TRP A 87 3.90 -4.74 -9.85
N TYR A 88 3.52 -4.82 -8.58
CA TYR A 88 3.72 -5.97 -7.70
C TYR A 88 2.49 -6.20 -6.84
N GLU A 89 2.29 -7.45 -6.41
CA GLU A 89 1.20 -7.80 -5.49
C GLU A 89 1.59 -7.57 -4.02
N LEU A 90 2.89 -7.69 -3.70
CA LEU A 90 3.39 -7.58 -2.33
C LEU A 90 4.59 -6.65 -2.21
N ALA A 91 4.67 -5.98 -1.05
CA ALA A 91 5.87 -5.34 -0.56
C ALA A 91 6.20 -5.85 0.84
N THR A 92 7.47 -5.95 1.17
CA THR A 92 7.93 -6.15 2.55
C THR A 92 9.00 -5.13 2.86
N TYR A 93 9.05 -4.64 4.10
CA TYR A 93 10.12 -3.77 4.57
C TYR A 93 10.40 -4.00 6.06
N THR A 94 11.56 -3.55 6.50
CA THR A 94 11.91 -3.46 7.91
C THR A 94 11.69 -2.03 8.38
N MET A 95 10.97 -1.85 9.47
CA MET A 95 10.73 -0.57 10.12
C MET A 95 11.43 -0.54 11.47
N GLU A 96 12.19 0.52 11.76
CA GLU A 96 12.69 0.81 13.10
C GLU A 96 11.62 1.61 13.87
N GLU A 97 11.13 1.02 14.95
CA GLU A 97 10.17 1.64 15.88
C GLU A 97 10.88 2.64 16.81
N SER A 98 10.12 3.50 17.48
CA SER A 98 10.69 4.53 18.37
C SER A 98 11.51 4.00 19.56
N ASP A 99 11.32 2.72 19.92
CA ASP A 99 12.05 2.04 20.98
C ASP A 99 13.30 1.27 20.48
N GLY A 100 13.61 1.40 19.18
CA GLY A 100 14.72 0.71 18.51
C GLY A 100 14.42 -0.74 18.13
N VAL A 101 13.18 -1.21 18.29
CA VAL A 101 12.75 -2.53 17.82
C VAL A 101 12.56 -2.50 16.31
N PHE A 102 13.01 -3.54 15.63
CA PHE A 102 12.82 -3.69 14.18
C PHE A 102 11.64 -4.61 13.88
N SER A 103 10.60 -4.06 13.27
CA SER A 103 9.41 -4.77 12.81
C SER A 103 9.52 -5.11 11.33
N LYS A 104 9.22 -6.35 10.94
CA LYS A 104 9.06 -6.70 9.52
C LYS A 104 7.60 -6.51 9.11
N VAL A 105 7.35 -5.59 8.20
CA VAL A 105 6.02 -5.26 7.69
C VAL A 105 5.81 -5.95 6.35
N HIS A 106 4.61 -6.49 6.15
CA HIS A 106 4.16 -7.13 4.92
C HIS A 106 2.92 -6.38 4.43
N LEU A 107 2.95 -5.96 3.17
CA LEU A 107 1.85 -5.28 2.51
C LEU A 107 1.42 -6.09 1.29
N HIS A 108 0.11 -6.23 1.10
CA HIS A 108 -0.51 -6.84 -0.05
C HIS A 108 -1.59 -5.90 -0.63
N ILE A 109 -1.81 -5.97 -1.94
CA ILE A 109 -2.94 -5.26 -2.56
C ILE A 109 -4.27 -5.73 -1.95
N GLY A 110 -5.06 -4.81 -1.44
CA GLY A 110 -6.32 -5.09 -0.76
C GLY A 110 -6.23 -5.07 0.76
N ASP A 111 -5.01 -4.97 1.32
CA ASP A 111 -4.85 -4.76 2.76
C ASP A 111 -5.38 -3.39 3.16
N VAL A 112 -6.02 -3.34 4.33
CA VAL A 112 -6.41 -2.10 4.99
C VAL A 112 -5.29 -1.72 5.95
N VAL A 113 -4.78 -0.51 5.79
CA VAL A 113 -3.67 0.04 6.57
C VAL A 113 -4.12 1.28 7.33
N THR A 114 -3.47 1.52 8.47
CA THR A 114 -3.57 2.80 9.20
C THR A 114 -2.45 3.72 8.72
N ILE A 115 -2.78 4.97 8.43
CA ILE A 115 -1.83 6.02 8.06
C ILE A 115 -2.03 7.16 9.06
N HIS A 116 -0.95 7.59 9.69
CA HIS A 116 -0.96 8.72 10.62
C HIS A 116 -0.72 10.02 9.84
N GLU A 117 -1.67 10.95 9.88
CA GLU A 117 -1.46 12.34 9.44
C GLU A 117 -1.20 13.23 10.67
N GLU A 118 -0.39 14.28 10.52
CA GLU A 118 0.03 15.15 11.63
C GLU A 118 -1.13 15.80 12.40
N ASP A 119 -2.27 16.03 11.72
CA ASP A 119 -3.43 16.78 12.23
C ASP A 119 -4.71 15.93 12.35
N SER A 120 -4.65 14.61 12.14
CA SER A 120 -5.83 13.73 12.19
C SER A 120 -5.71 12.61 13.21
N ASP A 121 -6.86 12.09 13.66
CA ASP A 121 -6.93 10.76 14.26
C ASP A 121 -6.45 9.68 13.26
N GLU A 122 -6.42 8.41 13.67
CA GLU A 122 -6.08 7.28 12.81
C GLU A 122 -6.91 7.29 11.50
N CYS A 123 -6.25 7.55 10.37
CA CYS A 123 -6.83 7.43 9.04
C CYS A 123 -6.63 6.01 8.51
N TYR A 124 -7.64 5.46 7.87
CA TYR A 124 -7.57 4.13 7.26
C TYR A 124 -7.58 4.26 5.75
N ALA A 125 -6.83 3.40 5.06
CA ALA A 125 -6.83 3.32 3.62
C ALA A 125 -6.73 1.86 3.16
N ILE A 126 -7.21 1.55 1.96
CA ILE A 126 -7.02 0.24 1.33
C ILE A 126 -5.97 0.36 0.22
N ILE A 127 -5.00 -0.55 0.21
CA ILE A 127 -3.97 -0.59 -0.82
C ILE A 127 -4.58 -1.07 -2.14
N LYS A 128 -4.48 -0.25 -3.18
CA LYS A 128 -4.99 -0.54 -4.54
C LYS A 128 -3.90 -1.01 -5.49
N GLY A 129 -2.65 -0.73 -5.17
CA GLY A 129 -1.53 -1.04 -6.05
C GLY A 129 -0.19 -0.73 -5.41
N ILE A 130 0.81 -1.51 -5.81
CA ILE A 130 2.19 -1.40 -5.34
C ILE A 130 3.07 -1.40 -6.58
N PHE A 131 3.98 -0.44 -6.70
CA PHE A 131 4.86 -0.33 -7.85
C PHE A 131 6.21 0.27 -7.50
N LYS A 132 7.22 -0.02 -8.32
CA LYS A 132 8.50 0.70 -8.27
C LYS A 132 8.62 1.67 -9.44
N TYR A 133 9.34 2.75 -9.18
CA TYR A 133 9.67 3.77 -10.16
C TYR A 133 11.10 4.26 -9.95
N LYS A 134 11.80 4.55 -11.06
CA LYS A 134 13.18 5.06 -11.01
C LYS A 134 13.19 6.58 -10.95
N GLY A 135 13.78 7.13 -9.89
CA GLY A 135 14.00 8.57 -9.72
C GLY A 135 15.10 9.10 -10.62
N ASN A 136 15.31 10.41 -10.59
CA ASN A 136 16.35 11.07 -11.40
C ASN A 136 17.77 10.90 -10.84
N ASP A 137 17.89 10.48 -9.60
CA ASP A 137 19.16 10.14 -8.95
C ASP A 137 19.60 8.70 -9.23
N ASP A 138 18.99 8.07 -10.24
CA ASP A 138 19.18 6.70 -10.65
C ASP A 138 18.77 5.63 -9.62
N LYS A 139 18.08 6.02 -8.54
CA LYS A 139 17.59 5.08 -7.52
C LYS A 139 16.16 4.64 -7.80
N TYR A 140 15.81 3.44 -7.36
CA TYR A 140 14.44 2.96 -7.38
C TYR A 140 13.74 3.29 -6.07
N TYR A 141 12.48 3.69 -6.17
CA TYR A 141 11.59 3.94 -5.04
C TYR A 141 10.34 3.09 -5.19
N ALA A 142 9.81 2.60 -4.07
CA ALA A 142 8.53 1.92 -4.01
C ALA A 142 7.43 2.92 -3.67
N PHE A 143 6.28 2.77 -4.33
CA PHE A 143 5.08 3.57 -4.12
C PHE A 143 3.89 2.64 -3.93
N ILE A 144 2.94 3.12 -3.14
CA ILE A 144 1.61 2.52 -3.02
C ILE A 144 0.57 3.50 -3.53
N THR A 145 -0.47 2.97 -4.15
CA THR A 145 -1.70 3.72 -4.44
C THR A 145 -2.78 3.23 -3.49
N ILE A 146 -3.57 4.15 -2.94
CA ILE A 146 -4.56 3.86 -1.91
C ILE A 146 -5.92 4.48 -2.24
N ASP A 147 -6.98 3.89 -1.71
CA ASP A 147 -8.27 4.58 -1.55
C ASP A 147 -8.48 4.85 -0.05
N TRP A 148 -8.76 6.10 0.30
CA TRP A 148 -9.04 6.49 1.68
C TRP A 148 -10.41 6.01 2.16
N PHE A 149 -10.52 5.80 3.46
CA PHE A 149 -11.79 5.55 4.13
C PHE A 149 -12.27 6.80 4.88
N ASP A 150 -13.54 7.18 4.66
CA ASP A 150 -14.23 8.17 5.50
C ASP A 150 -14.88 7.47 6.70
N ASN A 151 -14.71 8.06 7.89
CA ASN A 151 -15.55 7.72 9.04
C ASN A 151 -16.98 8.23 8.80
N ILE A 152 -17.97 7.32 8.81
CA ILE A 152 -19.37 7.71 8.59
C ILE A 152 -20.10 8.12 9.87
N ASN A 153 -19.38 8.26 10.99
CA ASN A 153 -19.89 8.61 12.32
C ASN A 153 -21.03 7.70 12.79
N ARG A 154 -20.97 6.41 12.41
CA ARG A 154 -21.91 5.38 12.83
C ARG A 154 -21.17 4.27 13.54
N ILE A 155 -21.74 3.81 14.65
CA ILE A 155 -21.24 2.66 15.39
C ILE A 155 -22.04 1.42 15.00
N HIS A 156 -21.36 0.32 14.72
CA HIS A 156 -22.02 -0.95 14.45
C HIS A 156 -22.75 -1.44 15.70
N ASN A 157 -24.06 -1.63 15.63
CA ASN A 157 -24.90 -1.91 16.80
C ASN A 157 -24.51 -3.16 17.60
N VAL A 158 -23.96 -4.19 16.93
CA VAL A 158 -23.49 -5.44 17.56
C VAL A 158 -22.01 -5.34 17.99
N LEU A 159 -21.10 -5.12 17.04
CA LEU A 159 -19.64 -5.07 17.27
C LEU A 159 -19.15 -3.86 18.07
N LYS A 160 -19.98 -2.81 18.22
CA LYS A 160 -19.63 -1.56 18.92
C LYS A 160 -18.39 -0.85 18.38
N CYS A 161 -18.04 -1.08 17.11
CA CYS A 161 -16.93 -0.41 16.42
C CYS A 161 -17.43 0.69 15.47
N PRO A 162 -16.59 1.69 15.14
CA PRO A 162 -16.90 2.65 14.08
C PRO A 162 -17.05 1.97 12.72
N LEU A 163 -17.86 2.59 11.86
CA LEU A 163 -18.03 2.18 10.48
C LEU A 163 -17.34 3.18 9.56
N PHE A 164 -16.76 2.64 8.50
CA PHE A 164 -16.04 3.38 7.49
C PHE A 164 -16.59 3.07 6.10
N ARG A 165 -16.49 4.02 5.18
CA ARG A 165 -16.81 3.81 3.76
C ARG A 165 -15.61 4.24 2.91
N ILE A 166 -15.41 3.61 1.76
CA ILE A 166 -14.40 4.07 0.80
C ILE A 166 -14.84 5.46 0.29
N GLN A 167 -13.92 6.42 0.31
CA GLN A 167 -14.14 7.77 -0.20
C GLN A 167 -14.34 7.72 -1.71
N THR A 168 -15.30 8.48 -2.23
CA THR A 168 -15.55 8.56 -3.67
C THR A 168 -15.10 9.89 -4.24
N SER A 169 -14.88 9.98 -5.55
CA SER A 169 -14.45 11.22 -6.22
C SER A 169 -15.41 12.39 -6.06
N GLN A 170 -16.65 12.16 -5.59
CA GLN A 170 -17.62 13.21 -5.26
C GLN A 170 -17.38 13.83 -3.87
N ASP A 171 -16.63 13.15 -3.01
CA ASP A 171 -16.31 13.57 -1.65
C ASP A 171 -15.01 14.41 -1.59
N ILE A 172 -14.21 14.44 -2.68
CA ILE A 172 -13.03 15.29 -2.82
C ILE A 172 -13.50 16.70 -3.22
N ARG A 173 -13.45 17.65 -2.26
CA ARG A 173 -13.80 19.06 -2.48
C ARG A 173 -12.65 19.86 -3.06
#